data_AF-A0A1H4Y8A6-F1
#
_entry.id   AF-A0A1H4Y8A6-F1
#
_cell.length_a   1.000
_cell.length_b   1.000
_cell.length_c   1.000
_cell.angle_alpha   90.00
_cell.angle_beta   90.00
_cell.angle_gamma   90.00
#
_symmetry.space_group_name_H-M   'P 1'
#
loop_
_entity.id
_entity.type
_entity.pdbx_description
1 polymer ?
#
loop_
_entity_poly.entity_id
_entity_poly.type
_entity_poly.pdbx_seq_one_letter_code
_entity_poly.pdbx_strand_id
1 'polypeptide(L)' 'MGLYGFYIVFATIMLIGVISTLMVANSKKNKEGNPDYDKKTKGNWLRLSWIYIVIIVLGYVAFISYIVGVNK' A
#
# COMPACT_ATOMS: atom_id res chain seq x y z
N MET A 1 2.71 -29.55 1.96
CA MET A 1 3.40 -28.63 1.02
C MET A 1 4.68 -28.13 1.68
N GLY A 2 5.80 -28.13 0.96
CA GLY A 2 7.04 -27.51 1.45
C GLY A 2 7.01 -25.99 1.34
N LEU A 3 8.03 -25.32 1.88
CA LEU A 3 8.18 -23.85 1.87
C LEU A 3 7.97 -23.24 0.46
N TYR A 4 8.52 -23.88 -0.57
CA TYR A 4 8.34 -23.48 -1.97
C TYR A 4 6.88 -23.54 -2.44
N GLY A 5 6.10 -24.50 -1.98
CA GLY A 5 4.66 -24.60 -2.30
C GLY A 5 3.88 -23.41 -1.74
N PHE A 6 4.20 -22.98 -0.51
CA PHE A 6 3.60 -21.78 0.08
C PHE A 6 3.98 -20.51 -0.67
N TYR A 7 5.23 -20.37 -1.11
CA TYR A 7 5.65 -19.22 -1.91
C TYR A 7 4.92 -19.14 -3.25
N ILE A 8 4.70 -20.27 -3.92
CA ILE A 8 3.97 -20.30 -5.20
C ILE A 8 2.50 -19.88 -4.99
N VAL A 9 1.85 -20.39 -3.95
CA VAL A 9 0.46 -19.99 -3.62
C VAL A 9 0.38 -18.51 -3.29
N PHE A 10 1.28 -18.02 -2.43
CA PHE A 10 1.35 -16.61 -2.06
C PHE A 10 1.57 -15.69 -3.28
N ALA A 11 2.55 -16.02 -4.13
CA ALA A 11 2.85 -15.27 -5.34
C ALA A 11 1.67 -15.25 -6.31
N THR A 12 0.94 -16.36 -6.43
CA THR A 12 -0.25 -16.47 -7.29
C THR A 12 -1.38 -15.56 -6.77
N ILE A 13 -1.65 -15.57 -5.47
CA ILE A 13 -2.66 -14.69 -4.85
C ILE A 13 -2.28 -13.22 -5.07
N MET A 14 -1.01 -12.88 -4.84
CA MET A 14 -0.47 -11.54 -5.10
C MET A 14 -0.66 -11.11 -6.55
N LEU A 15 -0.32 -11.98 -7.52
CA LEU A 15 -0.49 -11.71 -8.94
C LEU A 15 -1.94 -11.47 -9.32
N ILE A 16 -2.86 -12.32 -8.85
CA ILE A 16 -4.30 -12.16 -9.09
C ILE A 16 -4.79 -10.82 -8.52
N GLY A 17 -4.35 -10.47 -7.32
CA GLY A 17 -4.68 -9.19 -6.68
C GLY A 17 -4.22 -8.01 -7.53
N VAL A 18 -2.94 -7.99 -7.93
CA VAL A 18 -2.37 -6.92 -8.76
C VAL A 18 -3.11 -6.79 -10.09
N ILE A 19 -3.32 -7.91 -10.81
CA ILE A 19 -4.03 -7.91 -12.10
C ILE A 19 -5.45 -7.36 -11.91
N SER A 20 -6.17 -7.83 -10.89
CA SER A 20 -7.54 -7.38 -10.59
C SER A 20 -7.57 -5.87 -10.28
N THR A 21 -6.64 -5.36 -9.48
CA THR A 21 -6.52 -3.93 -9.18
C THR A 21 -6.26 -3.11 -10.45
N LEU A 22 -5.35 -3.57 -11.33
CA LEU A 22 -5.04 -2.88 -12.58
C LEU A 22 -6.23 -2.87 -13.55
N MET A 23 -7.00 -3.96 -13.60
CA MET A 23 -8.23 -4.03 -14.39
C MET A 23 -9.29 -3.04 -13.90
N VAL A 24 -9.49 -2.93 -12.59
CA VAL A 24 -10.42 -1.95 -11.99
C VAL A 24 -9.94 -0.53 -12.26
N ALA A 25 -8.66 -0.25 -12.05
CA ALA A 25 -8.06 1.06 -12.28
C ALA A 25 -8.22 1.54 -13.73
N ASN A 26 -8.19 0.61 -14.69
CA ASN A 26 -8.35 0.91 -16.12
C ASN A 26 -9.79 0.79 -16.64
N SER A 27 -10.74 0.41 -15.78
CA SER A 27 -12.14 0.26 -16.17
C SER A 27 -12.74 1.59 -16.67
N LYS A 28 -13.70 1.51 -17.60
CA LYS A 28 -14.36 2.70 -18.18
C LYS A 28 -14.94 3.62 -17.10
N LYS A 29 -15.58 3.03 -16.09
CA LYS A 29 -16.15 3.73 -14.93
C LYS A 29 -15.10 4.51 -14.13
N ASN A 30 -13.87 4.02 -14.04
CA ASN A 30 -12.77 4.72 -13.37
C ASN A 30 -12.12 5.79 -14.26
N LYS A 31 -12.20 5.64 -15.59
CA LYS A 31 -11.69 6.61 -16.58
C LYS A 31 -12.63 7.79 -16.82
N GLU A 32 -13.94 7.62 -16.64
CA GLU A 32 -14.97 8.67 -16.67
C GLU A 32 -14.93 9.61 -15.45
N GLY A 33 -13.84 9.59 -14.67
CA GLY A 33 -13.69 10.20 -13.34
C GLY A 33 -14.39 11.55 -13.15
N ASN A 34 -14.89 11.78 -11.93
CA ASN A 34 -15.61 13.00 -11.61
C ASN A 34 -14.62 14.19 -11.49
N PRO A 35 -14.66 15.18 -12.41
CA PRO A 35 -13.69 16.29 -12.40
C PRO A 35 -13.80 17.17 -11.16
N ASP A 36 -14.96 17.23 -10.50
CA ASP A 36 -15.13 17.96 -9.24
C ASP A 36 -14.55 17.20 -8.05
N TYR A 37 -14.50 15.86 -8.13
CA TYR A 37 -13.79 15.03 -7.17
C TYR A 37 -12.29 15.23 -7.30
N ASP A 38 -11.75 15.14 -8.53
CA ASP A 38 -10.30 15.25 -8.82
C ASP A 38 -9.68 16.59 -8.40
N LYS A 39 -10.45 17.68 -8.50
CA LYS A 39 -10.05 19.00 -7.99
C LYS A 39 -9.91 19.02 -6.46
N LYS A 40 -10.77 18.31 -5.74
CA LYS A 40 -10.79 18.26 -4.27
C LYS A 40 -9.80 17.23 -3.71
N THR A 41 -9.48 16.17 -4.45
CA THR A 41 -8.57 15.12 -3.99
C THR A 41 -7.13 15.60 -3.86
N LYS A 42 -6.63 16.53 -4.69
CA LYS A 42 -5.21 16.96 -4.63
C LYS A 42 -4.75 17.40 -3.23
N GLY A 43 -5.57 18.17 -2.50
CA GLY A 43 -5.26 18.58 -1.12
C GLY A 43 -5.31 17.41 -0.12
N ASN A 44 -6.28 16.50 -0.28
CA ASN A 44 -6.41 15.32 0.56
C ASN A 44 -5.24 14.35 0.37
N TRP A 45 -4.77 14.16 -0.87
CA TRP A 45 -3.60 13.34 -1.18
C TRP A 45 -2.34 13.90 -0.51
N LEU A 46 -2.09 15.20 -0.59
CA LEU A 46 -0.93 15.82 0.07
C LEU A 46 -0.98 15.64 1.60
N ARG A 47 -2.14 15.87 2.22
CA ARG A 47 -2.34 15.65 3.66
C ARG A 47 -2.12 14.18 4.04
N LEU A 48 -2.66 13.26 3.25
CA LEU A 48 -2.54 11.83 3.49
C LEU A 48 -1.09 11.36 3.33
N SER A 49 -0.38 11.81 2.29
CA SER A 49 1.03 11.50 2.07
C SER A 49 1.90 11.93 3.26
N TRP A 50 1.67 13.11 3.81
CA TRP A 50 2.43 13.57 4.98
C TRP A 50 2.16 12.72 6.23
N ILE A 51 0.90 12.32 6.47
CA ILE A 51 0.55 11.41 7.56
C ILE A 51 1.27 10.06 7.37
N TYR A 52 1.28 9.51 6.16
CA TYR A 52 1.98 8.25 5.88
C TYR A 52 3.48 8.35 6.15
N ILE A 53 4.13 9.43 5.71
CA ILE A 53 5.57 9.66 5.98
C ILE A 53 5.83 9.68 7.48
N VAL A 54 5.04 10.43 8.25
CA VAL A 54 5.20 10.53 9.71
C VAL A 54 5.04 9.17 10.38
N ILE A 55 4.00 8.41 10.05
CA ILE A 55 3.75 7.10 10.65
C ILE A 55 4.84 6.09 10.26
N ILE A 56 5.31 6.10 9.00
CA ILE A 56 6.42 5.24 8.57
C ILE A 56 7.69 5.53 9.37
N VAL A 57 8.05 6.81 9.52
CA VAL A 57 9.23 7.22 10.31
C VAL A 57 9.09 6.77 11.76
N LEU A 58 7.93 7.04 12.39
CA LEU A 58 7.68 6.61 13.78
C LEU A 58 7.72 5.09 13.93
N GLY A 59 7.19 4.34 12.95
CA GLY A 59 7.23 2.88 12.93
C GLY A 59 8.67 2.36 12.88
N TYR A 60 9.53 2.93 12.02
CA TYR A 60 10.95 2.56 11.98
C TYR A 60 11.68 2.93 13.28
N VAL A 61 11.42 4.11 13.84
CA VAL A 61 12.02 4.51 15.12
C VAL A 61 11.64 3.54 16.23
N ALA A 62 10.37 3.18 16.34
CA ALA A 62 9.88 2.22 17.33
C ALA A 62 10.49 0.82 17.11
N PHE A 63 10.54 0.35 15.88
CA PHE A 63 11.13 -0.95 15.53
C PHE A 63 12.62 -1.02 15.84
N ILE A 64 13.40 0.00 15.46
CA ILE A 64 14.83 0.08 15.77
C ILE A 64 15.05 0.16 17.28
N SER A 65 14.27 0.99 17.98
CA SER A 65 14.35 1.10 19.44
C SER A 65 14.04 -0.23 20.12
N TYR A 66 13.05 -0.98 19.63
CA TYR A 66 12.74 -2.31 20.13
C TYR A 66 13.89 -3.28 19.91
N ILE A 67 14.45 -3.37 18.70
CA ILE A 67 15.57 -4.28 18.42
C ILE A 67 16.81 -3.91 19.24
N VAL A 68 17.19 -2.64 19.26
CA VAL A 68 18.39 -2.19 20.01
C VAL A 68 18.18 -2.30 21.52
N GLY A 69 16.98 -1.99 22.00
CA GLY A 69 16.62 -2.06 23.42
C GLY A 69 16.46 -3.49 23.94
N VAL A 70 16.01 -4.44 23.12
CA VAL A 70 15.96 -5.88 23.43
C VAL A 70 17.35 -6.51 23.46
N ASN A 71 18.33 -5.89 22.79
CA ASN A 71 19.71 -6.35 22.75
C ASN A 71 20.61 -5.77 23.87
N LYS A 72 20.02 -5.11 24.87
CA LYS A 72 20.69 -4.68 26.11
C LYS A 72 20.11 -5.43 27.30
#